data_AF-A0A952PUH8-F1
#
_entry.id   AF-A0A952PUH8-F1
#
_cell.length_a   1.000
_cell.length_b   1.000
_cell.length_c   1.000
_cell.angle_alpha   90.00
_cell.angle_beta   90.00
_cell.angle_gamma   90.00
#
_symmetry.space_group_name_H-M   'P 1'
#
loop_
_entity.id
_entity.type
_entity.pdbx_description
1 polymer ?
#
loop_
_entity_poly.entity_id
_entity_poly.type
_entity_poly.pdbx_seq_one_letter_code
_entity_poly.pdbx_strand_id
1 'polypeptide(L)'
;MLRKFSRHWKAIILLLVGGLVLASCSPPPPLRSDKYLNDTSLITGKPCDIPCYQNITVGKTTFADAVSIVKSNAAFKDVQNRDATSDQPAAAVWSSASSGEQCCQMISDSKGLVESITLRLAPNMTIGQVIEKLGEPQYTFSTEYTDEEAVIQLLYPEKGIVLLVVPGDANSSLEAGDPAVAVIYLDPVRFKDLIKEATLQGWAGYQTFKVYKDATPIVTAVPSATPAP
;
A
#
# COMPACT_ATOMS: atom_id res chain seq x y z
N MET A 1 63.08 -16.05 -15.41
CA MET A 1 64.02 -15.71 -14.32
C MET A 1 63.27 -14.84 -13.32
N LEU A 2 63.00 -15.36 -12.12
CA LEU A 2 63.61 -14.90 -10.85
C LEU A 2 63.19 -13.48 -10.46
N ARG A 3 62.70 -13.15 -9.25
CA ARG A 3 62.31 -13.84 -8.02
C ARG A 3 61.82 -12.74 -7.07
N LYS A 4 61.03 -13.12 -6.06
CA LYS A 4 60.80 -12.40 -4.79
C LYS A 4 59.96 -11.11 -4.82
N PHE A 5 58.66 -11.25 -4.53
CA PHE A 5 58.02 -10.47 -3.46
C PHE A 5 57.00 -11.37 -2.74
N SER A 6 57.56 -12.30 -1.96
CA SER A 6 56.88 -13.16 -1.00
C SER A 6 57.14 -12.56 0.38
N ARG A 7 56.07 -12.21 1.13
CA ARG A 7 55.91 -12.32 2.61
C ARG A 7 54.98 -11.30 3.30
N HIS A 8 54.27 -10.41 2.59
CA HIS A 8 53.33 -9.48 3.27
C HIS A 8 51.84 -9.61 2.91
N TRP A 9 51.47 -10.47 1.95
CA TRP A 9 50.07 -10.59 1.51
C TRP A 9 49.18 -11.40 2.48
N LYS A 10 49.75 -12.37 3.22
CA LYS A 10 48.93 -13.34 3.99
C LYS A 10 48.49 -12.86 5.38
N ALA A 11 48.98 -11.72 5.87
CA ALA A 11 48.63 -11.21 7.21
C ALA A 11 47.45 -10.23 7.22
N ILE A 12 47.02 -9.71 6.06
CA ILE A 12 45.86 -8.80 5.97
C ILE A 12 44.54 -9.55 5.69
N ILE A 13 44.62 -10.80 5.20
CA ILE A 13 43.44 -11.61 4.87
C ILE A 13 42.77 -12.24 6.11
N LEU A 14 43.44 -12.28 7.26
CA LEU A 14 42.93 -12.94 8.48
C LEU A 14 42.23 -12.02 9.48
N LEU A 15 42.14 -10.71 9.20
CA LEU A 15 41.37 -9.74 10.00
C LEU A 15 40.07 -9.27 9.29
N LEU A 16 39.76 -9.85 8.14
CA LEU A 16 38.61 -9.50 7.29
C LEU A 16 37.42 -10.48 7.39
N VAL A 17 37.48 -11.45 8.31
CA VAL A 17 36.46 -12.53 8.43
C VAL A 17 35.66 -12.46 9.74
N GLY A 18 35.89 -11.44 10.59
CA GLY A 18 35.38 -11.45 11.98
C GLY A 18 34.37 -10.36 12.37
N GLY A 19 33.93 -9.48 11.47
CA GLY A 19 33.10 -8.34 11.90
C GLY A 19 32.23 -7.75 10.81
N LEU A 20 30.95 -7.60 11.13
CA LEU A 20 29.87 -6.94 10.38
C LEU A 20 29.29 -7.73 9.19
N VAL A 21 28.62 -8.83 9.52
CA VAL A 21 27.30 -9.08 8.94
C VAL A 21 26.28 -8.79 10.05
N LEU A 22 26.14 -7.51 10.43
CA LEU A 22 24.87 -7.06 10.99
C LEU A 22 23.92 -6.98 9.81
N ALA A 23 23.39 -8.14 9.42
CA ALA A 23 22.16 -8.16 8.63
C ALA A 23 21.17 -7.34 9.45
N SER A 24 20.83 -6.14 8.98
CA SER A 24 19.71 -5.38 9.50
C SER A 24 18.44 -6.12 9.08
N CYS A 25 18.22 -7.31 9.65
CA CYS A 25 16.94 -7.99 9.71
C CYS A 25 16.10 -7.23 10.73
N SER A 26 15.79 -5.96 10.44
CA SER A 26 14.64 -5.36 11.11
C SER A 26 13.44 -6.16 10.64
N PRO A 27 12.60 -6.68 11.54
CA PRO A 27 11.35 -7.28 11.13
C PRO A 27 10.57 -6.27 10.27
N PRO A 28 9.79 -6.76 9.28
CA PRO A 28 8.93 -5.87 8.51
C PRO A 28 8.06 -5.06 9.47
N PRO A 29 7.76 -3.80 9.14
CA PRO A 29 6.88 -3.00 9.96
C PRO A 29 5.52 -3.70 10.10
N PRO A 30 4.90 -3.67 11.30
CA PRO A 30 3.61 -4.32 11.51
C PRO A 30 2.54 -3.67 10.64
N LEU A 31 1.60 -4.45 10.11
CA LEU A 31 0.50 -3.88 9.33
C LEU A 31 -0.51 -3.15 10.23
N ARG A 32 -0.64 -3.57 11.48
CA ARG A 32 -1.51 -2.94 12.49
C ARG A 32 -0.69 -2.06 13.44
N SER A 33 -1.10 -0.79 13.59
CA SER A 33 -0.50 0.10 14.59
C SER A 33 -1.43 1.25 14.98
N ASP A 34 -1.63 1.48 16.28
CA ASP A 34 -2.36 2.66 16.80
C ASP A 34 -1.60 3.97 16.55
N LYS A 35 -0.33 3.89 16.14
CA LYS A 35 0.49 5.04 15.75
C LYS A 35 0.25 5.47 14.31
N TYR A 36 -0.45 4.68 13.49
CA TYR A 36 -0.80 5.09 12.13
C TYR A 36 -1.85 6.20 12.10
N LEU A 37 -2.26 6.60 10.90
CA LEU A 37 -3.17 7.73 10.73
C LEU A 37 -4.51 7.43 11.40
N ASN A 38 -4.92 8.30 12.32
CA ASN A 38 -6.28 8.29 12.85
C ASN A 38 -7.22 9.00 11.88
N ASP A 39 -7.71 8.26 10.88
CA ASP A 39 -8.65 8.75 9.87
C ASP A 39 -9.87 7.84 9.80
N THR A 40 -11.04 8.46 9.76
CA THR A 40 -12.34 7.78 9.59
C THR A 40 -13.12 8.35 8.40
N SER A 41 -12.43 9.00 7.45
CA SER A 41 -13.04 9.69 6.31
C SER A 41 -13.84 8.74 5.43
N LEU A 42 -13.41 7.48 5.30
CA LEU A 42 -14.07 6.47 4.47
C LEU A 42 -15.51 6.17 4.93
N ILE A 43 -15.76 6.18 6.24
CA ILE A 43 -17.10 5.95 6.81
C ILE A 43 -17.89 7.25 7.04
N THR A 44 -17.20 8.36 7.29
CA THR A 44 -17.86 9.65 7.57
C THR A 44 -18.18 10.47 6.31
N GLY A 45 -17.48 10.26 5.19
CA GLY A 45 -17.60 11.06 3.97
C GLY A 45 -17.04 12.48 4.10
N LYS A 46 -16.20 12.74 5.12
CA LYS A 46 -15.66 14.07 5.42
C LYS A 46 -14.14 14.10 5.28
N PRO A 47 -13.56 15.20 4.75
CA PRO A 47 -14.22 16.43 4.30
C PRO A 47 -14.89 16.31 2.91
N CYS A 48 -14.69 15.20 2.21
CA CYS A 48 -15.28 14.91 0.92
C CYS A 48 -15.56 13.41 0.78
N ASP A 49 -16.49 13.03 -0.10
CA ASP A 49 -16.77 11.62 -0.40
C ASP A 49 -15.79 11.04 -1.43
N ILE A 50 -15.59 9.72 -1.38
CA ILE A 50 -14.72 8.99 -2.33
C ILE A 50 -15.06 9.27 -3.80
N PRO A 51 -14.06 9.32 -4.72
CA PRO A 51 -12.64 8.98 -4.55
C PRO A 51 -11.78 10.16 -4.04
N CYS A 52 -12.37 11.10 -3.30
CA CYS A 52 -11.64 12.21 -2.70
C CYS A 52 -11.12 11.86 -1.30
N TYR A 53 -9.90 12.31 -0.99
CA TYR A 53 -9.30 12.28 0.34
C TYR A 53 -8.76 13.67 0.70
N GLN A 54 -9.22 14.26 1.81
CA GLN A 54 -8.77 15.58 2.26
C GLN A 54 -8.85 16.68 1.17
N ASN A 55 -9.91 16.68 0.36
CA ASN A 55 -10.11 17.55 -0.82
C ASN A 55 -9.16 17.28 -2.01
N ILE A 56 -8.42 16.19 -1.99
CA ILE A 56 -7.62 15.69 -3.11
C ILE A 56 -8.43 14.62 -3.84
N THR A 57 -8.85 14.91 -5.07
CA THR A 57 -9.58 13.95 -5.91
C THR A 57 -8.62 13.30 -6.90
N VAL A 58 -8.45 11.98 -6.79
CA VAL A 58 -7.57 11.21 -7.70
C VAL A 58 -8.05 11.34 -9.15
N GLY A 59 -7.12 11.48 -10.09
CA GLY A 59 -7.39 11.73 -11.51
C GLY A 59 -7.88 13.14 -11.84
N LYS A 60 -7.99 14.05 -10.85
CA LYS A 60 -8.47 15.44 -11.06
C LYS A 60 -7.57 16.50 -10.43
N THR A 61 -7.12 16.30 -9.20
CA THR A 61 -6.25 17.25 -8.49
C THR A 61 -4.82 17.13 -9.03
N THR A 62 -4.18 18.27 -9.29
CA THR A 62 -2.76 18.27 -9.70
C THR A 62 -1.89 17.83 -8.52
N PHE A 63 -0.75 17.19 -8.81
CA PHE A 63 0.18 16.77 -7.78
C PHE A 63 0.70 17.96 -6.94
N ALA A 64 0.99 19.10 -7.58
CA ALA A 64 1.45 20.30 -6.89
C ALA A 64 0.39 20.87 -5.92
N ASP A 65 -0.87 20.90 -6.33
CA ASP A 65 -1.98 21.33 -5.46
C ASP A 65 -2.17 20.35 -4.30
N ALA A 66 -2.12 19.05 -4.59
CA ALA A 66 -2.22 18.02 -3.56
C ALA A 66 -1.11 18.14 -2.51
N VAL A 67 0.15 18.37 -2.91
CA VAL A 67 1.25 18.60 -1.97
C VAL A 67 0.99 19.83 -1.11
N SER A 68 0.45 20.89 -1.70
CA SER A 68 0.10 22.12 -0.98
C SER A 68 -1.01 21.87 0.04
N ILE A 69 -2.06 21.14 -0.33
CA ILE A 69 -3.14 20.73 0.58
C ILE A 69 -2.59 19.93 1.77
N VAL A 70 -1.71 18.94 1.53
CA VAL A 70 -1.10 18.14 2.59
C VAL A 70 -0.24 19.01 3.52
N LYS A 71 0.61 19.89 2.96
CA LYS A 71 1.46 20.80 3.75
C LYS A 71 0.66 21.78 4.61
N SER A 72 -0.53 22.18 4.17
CA SER A 72 -1.43 23.07 4.92
C SER A 72 -2.28 22.37 5.97
N ASN A 73 -2.30 21.03 6.00
CA ASN A 73 -3.13 20.28 6.93
C ASN A 73 -2.37 19.96 8.23
N ALA A 74 -2.84 20.51 9.35
CA ALA A 74 -2.23 20.34 10.67
C ALA A 74 -2.25 18.89 11.21
N ALA A 75 -3.03 17.99 10.60
CA ALA A 75 -2.99 16.56 10.91
C ALA A 75 -1.73 15.85 10.38
N PHE A 76 -0.95 16.50 9.52
CA PHE A 76 0.24 15.95 8.89
C PHE A 76 1.49 16.74 9.22
N LYS A 77 2.64 16.07 9.12
CA LYS A 77 3.97 16.68 9.22
C LYS A 77 4.98 15.91 8.38
N ASP A 78 6.21 16.42 8.34
CA ASP A 78 7.35 15.79 7.66
C ASP A 78 7.06 15.48 6.17
N VAL A 79 6.36 16.40 5.49
CA VAL A 79 6.00 16.24 4.08
C VAL A 79 7.24 16.32 3.21
N GLN A 80 7.58 15.22 2.56
CA GLN A 80 8.67 15.12 1.60
C GLN A 80 8.08 14.85 0.22
N ASN A 81 8.53 15.58 -0.79
CA ASN A 81 8.11 15.38 -2.17
C ASN A 81 9.30 15.38 -3.12
N ARG A 82 9.18 14.62 -4.20
CA ARG A 82 10.08 14.64 -5.35
C ARG A 82 9.29 14.98 -6.60
N ASP A 83 9.92 15.69 -7.51
CA ASP A 83 9.38 15.94 -8.84
C ASP A 83 9.52 14.69 -9.72
N ALA A 84 8.77 14.67 -10.82
CA ALA A 84 8.88 13.59 -11.81
C ALA A 84 10.23 13.65 -12.53
N THR A 85 10.75 12.48 -12.90
CA THR A 85 11.89 12.31 -13.80
C THR A 85 11.47 11.53 -15.05
N SER A 86 12.39 11.27 -15.97
CA SER A 86 12.14 10.43 -17.14
C SER A 86 11.59 9.04 -16.79
N ASP A 87 12.03 8.50 -15.66
CA ASP A 87 11.81 7.08 -15.30
C ASP A 87 10.97 6.92 -14.02
N GLN A 88 10.59 8.02 -13.36
CA GLN A 88 9.86 7.98 -12.09
C GLN A 88 8.78 9.06 -12.02
N PRO A 89 7.56 8.72 -11.56
CA PRO A 89 6.53 9.73 -11.33
C PRO A 89 6.91 10.63 -10.16
N ALA A 90 6.34 11.85 -10.13
CA ALA A 90 6.39 12.69 -8.94
C ALA A 90 5.70 11.95 -7.78
N ALA A 91 6.26 12.08 -6.59
CA ALA A 91 5.78 11.35 -5.42
C ALA A 91 5.96 12.18 -4.14
N ALA A 92 5.06 11.99 -3.19
CA ALA A 92 5.18 12.58 -1.87
C ALA A 92 4.87 11.56 -0.78
N VAL A 93 5.54 11.69 0.35
CA VAL A 93 5.30 10.92 1.58
C VAL A 93 5.16 11.88 2.76
N TRP A 94 4.36 11.50 3.74
CA TRP A 94 4.18 12.29 4.95
C TRP A 94 3.78 11.44 6.15
N SER A 95 3.91 12.03 7.32
CA SER A 95 3.68 11.40 8.61
C SER A 95 2.44 11.96 9.30
N SER A 96 1.85 11.16 10.17
CA SER A 96 0.84 11.62 11.11
C SER A 96 1.45 12.64 12.07
N ALA A 97 0.82 13.80 12.24
CA ALA A 97 1.30 14.82 13.17
C ALA A 97 1.33 14.31 14.62
N SER A 98 0.33 13.52 15.02
CA SER A 98 0.15 13.04 16.38
C SER A 98 1.22 12.02 16.82
N SER A 99 1.67 11.16 15.92
CA SER A 99 2.61 10.07 16.23
C SER A 99 4.00 10.24 15.63
N GLY A 100 4.13 10.95 14.51
CA GLY A 100 5.37 10.98 13.70
C GLY A 100 5.59 9.77 12.83
N GLU A 101 4.69 8.79 12.85
CA GLU A 101 4.80 7.62 11.98
C GLU A 101 4.44 8.02 10.55
N GLN A 102 5.28 7.62 9.58
CA GLN A 102 4.96 7.79 8.17
C GLN A 102 3.65 7.05 7.90
N CYS A 103 2.61 7.74 7.46
CA CYS A 103 1.31 7.08 7.25
C CYS A 103 0.97 6.96 5.78
N CYS A 104 1.52 7.85 4.96
CA CYS A 104 0.80 8.28 3.81
C CYS A 104 1.74 8.56 2.64
N GLN A 105 1.30 8.22 1.44
CA GLN A 105 2.02 8.49 0.21
C GLN A 105 1.05 8.81 -0.92
N MET A 106 1.50 9.57 -1.91
CA MET A 106 0.81 9.74 -3.17
C MET A 106 1.80 9.81 -4.33
N ILE A 107 1.36 9.37 -5.50
CA ILE A 107 2.12 9.45 -6.75
C ILE A 107 1.30 10.14 -7.84
N SER A 108 1.99 10.70 -8.82
CA SER A 108 1.37 11.35 -9.97
C SER A 108 1.37 10.46 -11.21
N ASP A 109 0.46 10.75 -12.14
CA ASP A 109 0.50 10.20 -13.49
C ASP A 109 1.41 11.03 -14.42
N SER A 110 1.58 10.56 -15.66
CA SER A 110 2.32 11.27 -16.71
C SER A 110 1.81 12.68 -17.06
N LYS A 111 0.60 13.06 -16.62
CA LYS A 111 0.00 14.39 -16.83
C LYS A 111 0.17 15.30 -15.62
N GLY A 112 0.82 14.83 -14.55
CA GLY A 112 1.00 15.56 -13.31
C GLY A 112 -0.25 15.61 -12.42
N LEU A 113 -1.23 14.74 -12.65
CA LEU A 113 -2.39 14.57 -11.78
C LEU A 113 -2.10 13.50 -10.72
N VAL A 114 -2.73 13.58 -9.55
CA VAL A 114 -2.62 12.51 -8.54
C VAL A 114 -3.20 11.22 -9.11
N GLU A 115 -2.38 10.18 -9.19
CA GLU A 115 -2.74 8.84 -9.70
C GLU A 115 -3.22 7.91 -8.59
N SER A 116 -2.56 7.97 -7.42
CA SER A 116 -2.98 7.21 -6.26
C SER A 116 -2.57 7.87 -4.96
N ILE A 117 -3.32 7.53 -3.90
CA ILE A 117 -3.02 7.91 -2.52
C ILE A 117 -3.11 6.64 -1.67
N THR A 118 -2.05 6.28 -0.95
CA THR A 118 -2.07 5.17 0.00
C THR A 118 -1.98 5.72 1.42
N LEU A 119 -2.86 5.24 2.31
CA LEU A 119 -2.87 5.57 3.72
C LEU A 119 -2.75 4.30 4.56
N ARG A 120 -1.86 4.31 5.55
CA ARG A 120 -1.82 3.36 6.68
C ARG A 120 -2.66 3.94 7.81
N LEU A 121 -3.60 3.15 8.31
CA LEU A 121 -4.64 3.56 9.23
C LEU A 121 -4.44 2.94 10.60
N ALA A 122 -4.75 3.70 11.64
CA ALA A 122 -5.01 3.13 12.96
C ALA A 122 -6.33 2.33 12.92
N PRO A 123 -6.49 1.28 13.74
CA PRO A 123 -7.63 0.34 13.69
C PRO A 123 -8.93 0.92 14.28
N ASN A 124 -9.36 2.08 13.79
CA ASN A 124 -10.54 2.83 14.27
C ASN A 124 -11.77 2.67 13.37
N MET A 125 -11.65 1.92 12.27
CA MET A 125 -12.75 1.56 11.38
C MET A 125 -12.78 0.06 11.16
N THR A 126 -13.95 -0.55 11.23
CA THR A 126 -14.12 -1.96 10.90
C THR A 126 -14.61 -2.15 9.46
N ILE A 127 -14.37 -3.32 8.89
CA ILE A 127 -14.86 -3.63 7.54
C ILE A 127 -16.38 -3.64 7.47
N GLY A 128 -17.09 -4.02 8.54
CA GLY A 128 -18.54 -3.96 8.61
C GLY A 128 -19.06 -2.53 8.41
N GLN A 129 -18.43 -1.54 9.06
CA GLN A 129 -18.79 -0.13 8.90
C GLN A 129 -18.50 0.38 7.48
N VAL A 130 -17.39 -0.07 6.88
CA VAL A 130 -17.05 0.30 5.49
C VAL A 130 -18.05 -0.30 4.51
N ILE A 131 -18.43 -1.57 4.68
CA ILE A 131 -19.42 -2.25 3.83
C ILE A 131 -20.81 -1.60 3.98
N GLU A 132 -21.21 -1.23 5.21
CA GLU A 132 -22.46 -0.51 5.44
C GLU A 132 -22.49 0.84 4.68
N LYS A 133 -21.36 1.56 4.65
CA LYS A 133 -21.24 2.86 3.97
C LYS A 133 -21.11 2.74 2.45
N LEU A 134 -20.37 1.74 1.95
CA LEU A 134 -19.95 1.66 0.54
C LEU A 134 -20.65 0.58 -0.28
N GLY A 135 -21.37 -0.33 0.37
CA GLY A 135 -21.82 -1.59 -0.21
C GLY A 135 -20.72 -2.67 -0.12
N GLU A 136 -20.99 -3.83 -0.72
CA GLU A 136 -20.03 -4.92 -0.76
C GLU A 136 -18.92 -4.67 -1.82
N PRO A 137 -17.69 -5.15 -1.59
CA PRO A 137 -16.65 -5.11 -2.60
C PRO A 137 -16.98 -6.06 -3.75
N GLN A 138 -16.45 -5.77 -4.94
CA GLN A 138 -16.66 -6.63 -6.11
C GLN A 138 -15.65 -7.79 -6.15
N TYR A 139 -14.41 -7.49 -5.75
CA TYR A 139 -13.30 -8.43 -5.84
C TYR A 139 -12.48 -8.47 -4.56
N THR A 140 -11.73 -9.54 -4.41
CA THR A 140 -10.74 -9.72 -3.36
C THR A 140 -9.40 -10.14 -3.94
N PHE A 141 -8.35 -9.89 -3.17
CA PHE A 141 -7.02 -10.45 -3.39
C PHE A 141 -6.36 -10.76 -2.05
N SER A 142 -5.82 -11.96 -1.91
CA SER A 142 -5.26 -12.44 -0.64
C SER A 142 -3.76 -12.67 -0.73
N THR A 143 -3.02 -12.31 0.32
CA THR A 143 -1.56 -12.48 0.38
C THR A 143 -1.12 -12.76 1.81
N GLU A 144 -0.22 -13.72 2.00
CA GLU A 144 0.46 -13.94 3.28
C GLU A 144 1.56 -12.88 3.42
N TYR A 145 1.60 -12.18 4.56
CA TYR A 145 2.57 -11.11 4.80
C TYR A 145 3.68 -11.58 5.76
N THR A 146 3.30 -12.13 6.90
CA THR A 146 4.17 -12.89 7.82
C THR A 146 3.46 -14.17 8.25
N ASP A 147 4.09 -14.95 9.14
CA ASP A 147 3.46 -16.13 9.73
C ASP A 147 2.26 -15.74 10.64
N GLU A 148 2.24 -14.50 11.14
CA GLU A 148 1.19 -13.96 12.02
C GLU A 148 0.19 -13.04 11.32
N GLU A 149 0.56 -12.50 10.15
CA GLU A 149 -0.25 -11.53 9.41
C GLU A 149 -0.52 -12.01 7.97
N ALA A 150 -1.79 -12.13 7.63
CA ALA A 150 -2.30 -12.31 6.30
C ALA A 150 -3.14 -11.09 5.91
N VAL A 151 -3.15 -10.75 4.63
CA VAL A 151 -3.87 -9.58 4.10
C VAL A 151 -4.96 -10.04 3.14
N ILE A 152 -6.16 -9.52 3.33
CA ILE A 152 -7.23 -9.57 2.35
C ILE A 152 -7.47 -8.14 1.87
N GLN A 153 -7.25 -7.92 0.58
CA GLN A 153 -7.59 -6.69 -0.10
C GLN A 153 -9.02 -6.77 -0.59
N LEU A 154 -9.84 -5.78 -0.26
CA LEU A 154 -11.22 -5.63 -0.73
C LEU A 154 -11.25 -4.53 -1.78
N LEU A 155 -11.64 -4.86 -3.01
CA LEU A 155 -11.57 -3.94 -4.14
C LEU A 155 -12.97 -3.39 -4.44
N TYR A 156 -13.06 -2.06 -4.55
CA TYR A 156 -14.23 -1.29 -4.96
C TYR A 156 -13.92 -0.50 -6.25
N PRO A 157 -13.89 -1.16 -7.41
CA PRO A 157 -13.51 -0.56 -8.70
C PRO A 157 -14.27 0.70 -9.05
N GLU A 158 -15.60 0.63 -8.95
CA GLU A 158 -16.51 1.74 -9.25
C GLU A 158 -16.32 2.95 -8.30
N LYS A 159 -15.70 2.71 -7.15
CA LYS A 159 -15.43 3.73 -6.14
C LYS A 159 -13.98 4.22 -6.13
N GLY A 160 -13.08 3.56 -6.86
CA GLY A 160 -11.66 3.91 -6.85
C GLY A 160 -10.96 3.56 -5.55
N ILE A 161 -11.34 2.47 -4.86
CA ILE A 161 -10.78 2.14 -3.55
C ILE A 161 -10.30 0.68 -3.48
N VAL A 162 -9.15 0.47 -2.85
CA VAL A 162 -8.71 -0.83 -2.32
C VAL A 162 -8.55 -0.70 -0.81
N LEU A 163 -9.24 -1.55 -0.04
CA LEU A 163 -9.15 -1.60 1.41
C LEU A 163 -8.30 -2.81 1.82
N LEU A 164 -7.29 -2.61 2.65
CA LEU A 164 -6.49 -3.70 3.21
C LEU A 164 -7.00 -4.04 4.59
N VAL A 165 -7.24 -5.33 4.80
CA VAL A 165 -7.73 -5.89 6.05
C VAL A 165 -6.78 -7.01 6.45
N VAL A 166 -6.42 -7.03 7.72
CA VAL A 166 -5.68 -8.15 8.31
C VAL A 166 -6.67 -8.86 9.21
N PRO A 167 -7.09 -10.10 8.94
CA PRO A 167 -7.92 -10.88 9.86
C PRO A 167 -7.10 -11.59 10.95
N GLY A 168 -5.78 -11.71 10.77
CA GLY A 168 -4.89 -12.54 11.59
C GLY A 168 -3.91 -13.23 10.66
N ASP A 169 -3.62 -14.50 10.90
CA ASP A 169 -2.74 -15.34 10.08
C ASP A 169 -3.48 -16.02 8.89
N ALA A 170 -2.79 -16.92 8.18
CA ALA A 170 -3.34 -17.66 7.04
C ALA A 170 -4.48 -18.63 7.40
N ASN A 171 -4.70 -18.93 8.69
CA ASN A 171 -5.78 -19.79 9.17
C ASN A 171 -6.97 -18.99 9.72
N SER A 172 -6.84 -17.67 9.79
CA SER A 172 -7.83 -16.77 10.37
C SER A 172 -9.03 -16.56 9.45
N SER A 173 -10.14 -16.15 10.06
CA SER A 173 -11.39 -15.82 9.36
C SER A 173 -11.58 -14.31 9.29
N LEU A 174 -12.03 -13.82 8.14
CA LEU A 174 -12.45 -12.43 7.99
C LEU A 174 -13.78 -12.24 8.72
N GLU A 175 -13.84 -11.26 9.61
CA GLU A 175 -15.02 -10.93 10.40
C GLU A 175 -15.41 -9.46 10.23
N ALA A 176 -16.70 -9.13 10.37
CA ALA A 176 -17.19 -7.75 10.25
C ALA A 176 -16.49 -6.76 11.20
N GLY A 177 -15.98 -7.25 12.33
CA GLY A 177 -15.23 -6.48 13.33
C GLY A 177 -13.77 -6.25 12.99
N ASP A 178 -13.22 -6.90 11.96
CA ASP A 178 -11.81 -6.75 11.59
C ASP A 178 -11.51 -5.31 11.17
N PRO A 179 -10.37 -4.76 11.60
CA PRO A 179 -10.01 -3.39 11.29
C PRO A 179 -9.51 -3.25 9.86
N ALA A 180 -9.91 -2.16 9.21
CA ALA A 180 -9.22 -1.67 8.02
C ALA A 180 -7.86 -1.08 8.42
N VAL A 181 -6.77 -1.59 7.86
CA VAL A 181 -5.40 -1.18 8.24
C VAL A 181 -4.73 -0.29 7.19
N ALA A 182 -5.22 -0.32 5.95
CA ALA A 182 -4.80 0.61 4.92
C ALA A 182 -5.90 0.83 3.89
N VAL A 183 -5.81 1.94 3.18
CA VAL A 183 -6.66 2.25 2.04
C VAL A 183 -5.83 2.83 0.90
N ILE A 184 -6.17 2.45 -0.32
CA ILE A 184 -5.59 3.00 -1.55
C ILE A 184 -6.71 3.66 -2.33
N TYR A 185 -6.59 4.95 -2.56
CA TYR A 185 -7.43 5.72 -3.48
C TYR A 185 -6.80 5.68 -4.87
N LEU A 186 -7.63 5.38 -5.87
CA LEU A 186 -7.27 5.24 -7.28
C LEU A 186 -8.28 6.02 -8.12
N ASP A 187 -7.87 6.45 -9.32
CA ASP A 187 -8.81 6.95 -10.32
C ASP A 187 -9.74 5.80 -10.74
N PRO A 188 -11.07 5.88 -10.52
CA PRO A 188 -12.00 4.82 -10.88
C PRO A 188 -11.94 4.42 -12.37
N VAL A 189 -11.60 5.36 -13.26
CA VAL A 189 -11.47 5.07 -14.70
C VAL A 189 -10.28 4.14 -14.94
N ARG A 190 -9.11 4.49 -14.39
CA ARG A 190 -7.88 3.70 -14.56
C ARG A 190 -7.91 2.40 -13.77
N PHE A 191 -8.57 2.39 -12.62
CA PHE A 191 -8.69 1.19 -11.80
C PHE A 191 -9.42 0.06 -12.55
N LYS A 192 -10.46 0.40 -13.32
CA LYS A 192 -11.13 -0.57 -14.21
C LYS A 192 -10.21 -1.20 -15.25
N ASP A 193 -9.22 -0.47 -15.73
CA ASP A 193 -8.23 -0.99 -16.66
C ASP A 193 -7.22 -1.89 -15.94
N LEU A 194 -6.71 -1.46 -14.78
CA LEU A 194 -5.80 -2.26 -13.95
C LEU A 194 -6.39 -3.64 -13.57
N ILE A 195 -7.70 -3.70 -13.32
CA ILE A 195 -8.37 -4.95 -12.99
C ILE A 195 -8.29 -5.98 -14.12
N LYS A 196 -8.29 -5.55 -15.39
CA LYS A 196 -8.21 -6.47 -16.54
C LYS A 196 -6.87 -7.21 -16.60
N GLU A 197 -5.84 -6.65 -15.97
CA GLU A 197 -4.49 -7.20 -15.90
C GLU A 197 -4.26 -7.99 -14.61
N ALA A 198 -5.24 -8.00 -13.70
CA ALA A 198 -5.14 -8.65 -12.41
C ALA A 198 -5.76 -10.06 -12.42
N THR A 199 -5.30 -10.90 -11.49
CA THR A 199 -5.94 -12.17 -11.17
C THR A 199 -6.63 -12.01 -9.83
N LEU A 200 -7.96 -11.95 -9.84
CA LEU A 200 -8.77 -11.57 -8.68
C LEU A 200 -9.85 -12.60 -8.39
N GLN A 201 -10.12 -12.82 -7.09
CA GLN A 201 -11.25 -13.62 -6.65
C GLN A 201 -12.49 -12.73 -6.48
N GLY A 202 -13.68 -13.34 -6.52
CA GLY A 202 -14.92 -12.64 -6.22
C GLY A 202 -15.13 -12.52 -4.72
N TRP A 203 -15.76 -11.43 -4.28
CA TRP A 203 -16.25 -11.32 -2.91
C TRP A 203 -17.25 -12.45 -2.60
N ALA A 204 -17.04 -13.15 -1.50
CA ALA A 204 -17.85 -14.30 -1.07
C ALA A 204 -18.37 -14.15 0.36
N GLY A 205 -18.43 -12.91 0.87
CA GLY A 205 -18.81 -12.61 2.24
C GLY A 205 -17.65 -12.77 3.24
N TYR A 206 -18.00 -12.87 4.52
CA TYR A 206 -17.04 -13.14 5.59
C TYR A 206 -16.61 -14.61 5.55
N GLN A 207 -15.41 -14.87 5.03
CA GLN A 207 -14.85 -16.21 4.79
C GLN A 207 -13.45 -16.33 5.40
N THR A 208 -12.93 -17.56 5.46
CA THR A 208 -11.54 -17.79 5.86
C THR A 208 -10.55 -17.22 4.83
N PHE A 209 -9.36 -16.83 5.28
CA PHE A 209 -8.28 -16.46 4.36
C PHE A 209 -8.02 -17.55 3.32
N LYS A 210 -8.04 -18.82 3.75
CA LYS A 210 -7.85 -19.98 2.88
C LYS A 210 -8.90 -20.08 1.77
N VAL A 211 -10.16 -19.79 2.06
CA VAL A 211 -11.23 -19.78 1.04
C VAL A 211 -10.89 -18.77 -0.06
N TYR A 212 -10.42 -17.57 0.28
CA TYR A 212 -10.01 -16.59 -0.73
C TYR A 212 -8.71 -16.97 -1.45
N LYS A 213 -7.71 -17.50 -0.74
CA LYS A 213 -6.44 -17.94 -1.32
C LYS A 213 -6.60 -19.07 -2.33
N ASP A 214 -7.48 -20.02 -2.06
CA ASP A 214 -7.70 -21.21 -2.89
C ASP A 214 -8.83 -21.04 -3.92
N ALA A 215 -9.57 -19.92 -3.87
CA ALA A 215 -10.68 -19.68 -4.78
C ALA A 215 -10.22 -19.53 -6.23
N THR A 216 -11.02 -20.08 -7.15
CA THR A 216 -10.79 -19.88 -8.59
C THR A 216 -10.99 -18.41 -8.94
N PRO A 217 -10.01 -17.74 -9.58
CA PRO A 217 -10.15 -16.35 -9.98
C PRO A 217 -11.32 -16.16 -10.95
N ILE A 218 -12.12 -15.10 -10.72
CA ILE A 218 -13.19 -14.70 -11.65
C ILE A 218 -12.72 -13.64 -12.64
N VAL A 219 -11.61 -12.97 -12.32
CA VAL A 219 -10.83 -12.18 -13.26
C VAL A 219 -9.49 -12.87 -13.42
N THR A 220 -9.13 -13.17 -14.67
CA THR A 220 -7.81 -13.71 -15.01
C THR A 220 -7.12 -12.69 -15.91
N ALA A 221 -5.87 -12.38 -15.60
CA ALA A 221 -5.09 -11.45 -16.40
C ALA A 221 -5.08 -11.89 -17.87
N VAL A 222 -5.46 -10.99 -18.77
CA VAL A 222 -5.24 -11.22 -20.20
C VAL A 222 -3.73 -11.13 -20.43
N PRO A 223 -3.06 -12.16 -20.96
CA PRO A 223 -1.64 -12.06 -21.27
C PRO A 223 -1.41 -10.88 -22.19
N SER A 224 -0.68 -9.86 -21.73
CA SER A 224 -0.24 -8.77 -22.60
C SER A 224 0.67 -9.40 -23.66
N ALA A 225 0.33 -9.24 -24.93
CA ALA A 225 1.14 -9.76 -26.02
C ALA A 225 2.59 -9.28 -25.82
N THR A 226 3.54 -10.22 -25.78
CA THR A 226 4.96 -9.93 -25.61
C THR A 226 5.35 -8.82 -26.58
N PRO A 227 6.02 -7.74 -26.12
CA PRO A 227 6.52 -6.73 -27.04
C PRO A 227 7.39 -7.44 -28.09
N ALA A 228 7.08 -7.23 -29.36
CA ALA A 228 7.93 -7.74 -30.44
C ALA A 228 9.35 -7.16 -30.26
N PRO A 229 10.40 -7.97 -30.48
CA PRO A 229 11.79 -7.62 -30.20
C PRO A 229 12.29 -6.38 -30.96
#